data_AF-A0A7L4PF65-F1
#
_entry.id   AF-A0A7L4PF65-F1
#
_cell.length_a   1.000
_cell.length_b   1.000
_cell.length_c   1.000
_cell.angle_alpha   90.00
_cell.angle_beta   90.00
_cell.angle_gamma   90.00
#
_symmetry.space_group_name_H-M   'P 1'
#
loop_
_entity.id
_entity.type
_entity.pdbx_description
1 polymer ?
#
loop_
_entity_poly.entity_id
_entity_poly.type
_entity_poly.pdbx_seq_one_letter_code
_entity_poly.pdbx_strand_id
1 'polypeptide(L)'
;MLPRKVNETAEWKRDSGEFSVITVPAVIISIETFSRIKKDAEKILGTEGSAVLLYEAGKDAGKTWISRFREEWRLEDAESEFIKATEEFYTELGWGKFSIDIENLTIRIENSFIARGYVKGESKKTVCHFLCGYNSSLISELINKEVDVEERNCMAKGDQYCDFIVVK
;
A
#
# COMPACT_ATOMS: atom_id res chain seq x y z
N MET A 1 -0.08 0.42 -24.08
CA MET A 1 1.34 0.64 -23.69
C MET A 1 1.34 0.65 -22.18
N LEU A 2 2.20 -0.12 -21.51
CA LEU A 2 2.25 -0.09 -20.04
C LEU A 2 2.68 1.30 -19.56
N PRO A 3 2.27 1.74 -18.36
CA PRO A 3 2.68 3.02 -17.79
C PRO A 3 4.20 3.14 -17.70
N ARG A 4 4.68 4.38 -17.72
CA ARG A 4 6.11 4.66 -17.50
C ARG A 4 6.52 4.19 -16.11
N LYS A 5 7.76 3.73 -16.01
CA LYS A 5 8.33 3.27 -14.73
C LYS A 5 8.44 4.40 -13.72
N VAL A 6 8.53 4.07 -12.43
CA VAL A 6 8.74 5.03 -11.34
C VAL A 6 9.96 5.89 -11.59
N ASN A 7 11.09 5.29 -12.02
CA ASN A 7 12.31 6.04 -12.30
C ASN A 7 12.21 6.99 -13.52
N GLU A 8 11.20 6.79 -14.38
CA GLU A 8 10.91 7.65 -15.54
C GLU A 8 9.87 8.74 -15.23
N THR A 9 9.15 8.61 -14.11
CA THR A 9 8.08 9.52 -13.67
C THR A 9 8.41 10.26 -12.37
N ALA A 10 9.51 9.88 -11.72
CA ALA A 10 10.05 10.58 -10.56
C ALA A 10 10.78 11.86 -11.00
N GLU A 11 10.40 12.97 -10.39
CA GLU A 11 10.97 14.30 -10.65
C GLU A 11 11.53 14.90 -9.35
N TRP A 12 12.76 15.43 -9.42
CA TRP A 12 13.41 16.14 -8.32
C TRP A 12 13.65 17.59 -8.72
N LYS A 13 12.92 18.53 -8.13
CA LYS A 13 13.12 19.97 -8.33
C LYS A 13 13.97 20.50 -7.18
N ARG A 14 15.30 20.39 -7.33
CA ARG A 14 16.26 20.69 -6.25
C ARG A 14 16.23 22.15 -5.79
N ASP A 15 15.96 23.07 -6.71
CA ASP A 15 15.93 24.50 -6.40
C ASP A 15 14.73 24.88 -5.51
N SER A 16 13.59 24.17 -5.65
CA SER A 16 12.40 24.34 -4.81
C SER A 16 12.29 23.33 -3.66
N GLY A 17 13.11 22.28 -3.65
CA GLY A 17 13.08 21.22 -2.64
C GLY A 17 11.92 20.23 -2.81
N GLU A 18 11.34 20.14 -4.01
CA GLU A 18 10.16 19.32 -4.28
C GLU A 18 10.53 17.97 -4.90
N PHE A 19 9.76 16.95 -4.55
CA PHE A 19 9.81 15.62 -5.14
C PHE A 19 8.40 15.19 -5.53
N SER A 20 8.26 14.55 -6.69
CA SER A 20 6.99 14.00 -7.15
C SER A 20 7.20 12.70 -7.90
N VAL A 21 6.19 11.85 -7.90
CA VAL A 21 6.12 10.61 -8.69
C VAL A 21 4.78 10.59 -9.41
N ILE A 22 4.80 10.44 -10.73
CA ILE A 22 3.61 10.54 -11.60
C ILE A 22 2.83 11.83 -11.28
N THR A 23 3.51 12.97 -11.34
CA THR A 23 2.95 14.32 -11.07
C THR A 23 2.41 14.57 -9.66
N VAL A 24 2.31 13.54 -8.81
CA VAL A 24 1.85 13.64 -7.42
C VAL A 24 3.02 14.03 -6.50
N PRO A 25 2.92 15.14 -5.74
CA PRO A 25 3.90 15.51 -4.74
C PRO A 25 4.08 14.42 -3.69
N ALA A 26 5.33 14.08 -3.39
CA ALA A 26 5.67 12.99 -2.48
C ALA A 26 6.89 13.35 -1.63
N VAL A 27 7.16 12.53 -0.62
CA VAL A 27 8.38 12.57 0.17
C VAL A 27 8.90 11.15 0.37
N ILE A 28 10.22 11.00 0.42
CA ILE A 28 10.86 9.73 0.76
C ILE A 28 11.14 9.71 2.26
N ILE A 29 10.56 8.73 2.96
CA ILE A 29 10.84 8.46 4.38
C ILE A 29 11.35 7.03 4.56
N SER A 30 12.18 6.80 5.58
CA SER A 30 12.70 5.45 5.85
C SER A 30 11.64 4.55 6.48
N ILE A 31 11.78 3.22 6.27
CA ILE A 31 10.96 2.20 6.95
C ILE A 31 11.05 2.35 8.47
N GLU A 32 12.23 2.73 8.99
CA GLU A 32 12.42 2.98 10.42
C GLU A 32 11.54 4.15 10.90
N THR A 33 11.54 5.27 10.18
CA THR A 33 10.71 6.44 10.50
C THR A 33 9.23 6.07 10.49
N PHE A 34 8.75 5.39 9.45
CA PHE A 34 7.36 4.91 9.40
C PHE A 34 7.03 3.97 10.57
N SER A 35 7.95 3.05 10.88
CA SER A 35 7.79 2.10 11.99
C SER A 35 7.74 2.80 13.34
N ARG A 36 8.51 3.88 13.53
CA ARG A 36 8.47 4.74 14.73
C ARG A 36 7.13 5.45 14.85
N ILE A 37 6.62 6.05 13.77
CA ILE A 37 5.29 6.68 13.75
C ILE A 37 4.21 5.69 14.21
N LYS A 38 4.21 4.47 13.66
CA LYS A 38 3.29 3.41 14.09
C LYS A 38 3.42 3.08 15.58
N LYS A 39 4.65 2.86 16.07
CA LYS A 39 4.89 2.53 17.48
C LYS A 39 4.47 3.66 18.42
N ASP A 40 4.64 4.91 18.02
CA ASP A 40 4.21 6.06 18.81
C ASP A 40 2.68 6.18 18.80
N ALA A 41 2.02 5.92 17.67
CA ALA A 41 0.55 5.83 17.63
C ALA A 41 0.02 4.73 18.57
N GLU A 42 0.66 3.55 18.61
CA GLU A 42 0.29 2.47 19.55
C GLU A 42 0.44 2.89 21.02
N LYS A 43 1.49 3.64 21.36
CA LYS A 43 1.68 4.15 22.73
C LYS A 43 0.61 5.15 23.13
N ILE A 44 0.18 5.99 22.20
CA ILE A 44 -0.76 7.10 22.46
C ILE A 44 -2.21 6.60 22.45
N LEU A 45 -2.57 5.74 21.49
CA LEU A 45 -3.95 5.34 21.20
C LEU A 45 -4.27 3.90 21.61
N GLY A 46 -3.27 3.14 22.08
CA GLY A 46 -3.35 1.69 22.20
C GLY A 46 -3.26 0.99 20.85
N THR A 47 -3.12 -0.34 20.86
CA THR A 47 -2.94 -1.14 19.64
C THR A 47 -4.15 -1.07 18.71
N GLU A 48 -5.37 -1.16 19.27
CA GLU A 48 -6.59 -1.16 18.47
C GLU A 48 -6.89 0.24 17.91
N GLY A 49 -6.69 1.30 18.70
CA GLY A 49 -6.85 2.68 18.23
C GLY A 49 -5.83 3.05 17.14
N SER A 50 -4.57 2.59 17.28
CA SER A 50 -3.57 2.76 16.23
C SER A 50 -3.90 1.96 14.97
N ALA A 51 -4.50 0.77 15.10
CA ALA A 51 -4.90 -0.03 13.95
C ALA A 51 -5.99 0.68 13.13
N VAL A 52 -7.01 1.23 13.80
CA VAL A 52 -8.07 2.03 13.17
C VAL A 52 -7.48 3.27 12.50
N LEU A 53 -6.64 4.04 13.21
CA LEU A 53 -5.98 5.23 12.63
C LEU A 53 -5.21 4.90 11.35
N LEU A 54 -4.40 3.84 11.38
CA LEU A 54 -3.58 3.46 10.24
C LEU A 54 -4.44 2.92 9.08
N TYR A 55 -5.50 2.17 9.39
CA TYR A 55 -6.45 1.71 8.36
C TYR A 55 -7.09 2.89 7.63
N GLU A 56 -7.68 3.84 8.36
CA GLU A 56 -8.30 5.02 7.74
C GLU A 56 -7.30 5.86 6.94
N ALA A 57 -6.10 6.10 7.51
CA ALA A 57 -5.04 6.81 6.79
C ALA A 57 -4.61 6.09 5.50
N GLY A 58 -4.58 4.76 5.52
CA GLY A 58 -4.33 3.93 4.35
C GLY A 58 -5.44 4.05 3.32
N LYS A 59 -6.71 4.01 3.76
CA LYS A 59 -7.89 4.12 2.90
C LYS A 59 -7.93 5.47 2.18
N ASP A 60 -7.73 6.56 2.90
CA ASP A 60 -7.70 7.91 2.32
C ASP A 60 -6.53 8.09 1.34
N ALA A 61 -5.35 7.57 1.69
CA ALA A 61 -4.20 7.56 0.81
C ALA A 61 -4.47 6.75 -0.47
N GLY A 62 -5.08 5.57 -0.34
CA GLY A 62 -5.47 4.72 -1.46
C GLY A 62 -6.39 5.46 -2.43
N LYS A 63 -7.51 6.01 -1.95
CA LYS A 63 -8.46 6.77 -2.78
C LYS A 63 -7.78 7.88 -3.58
N THR A 64 -6.85 8.59 -2.95
CA THR A 64 -6.09 9.68 -3.59
C THR A 64 -5.16 9.17 -4.69
N TRP A 65 -4.37 8.13 -4.42
CA TRP A 65 -3.37 7.64 -5.37
C TRP A 65 -3.99 6.83 -6.52
N ILE A 66 -4.97 5.98 -6.21
CA ILE A 66 -5.56 5.07 -7.20
C ILE A 66 -6.37 5.85 -8.24
N SER A 67 -7.11 6.88 -7.83
CA SER A 67 -7.81 7.78 -8.76
C SER A 67 -6.82 8.48 -9.71
N ARG A 68 -5.68 8.94 -9.19
CA ARG A 68 -4.61 9.54 -10.01
C ARG A 68 -4.01 8.55 -11.01
N PHE A 69 -3.85 7.28 -10.64
CA PHE A 69 -3.34 6.28 -11.57
C PHE A 69 -4.29 6.05 -12.74
N ARG A 70 -5.61 6.05 -12.52
CA ARG A 70 -6.56 5.93 -13.63
C ARG A 70 -6.42 7.10 -14.60
N GLU A 71 -6.36 8.33 -14.09
CA GLU A 71 -6.19 9.55 -14.90
C GLU A 71 -4.87 9.58 -15.68
N GLU A 72 -3.75 9.25 -15.02
CA GLU A 72 -2.41 9.40 -15.58
C GLU A 72 -2.03 8.24 -16.52
N TRP A 73 -2.48 7.02 -16.20
CA TRP A 73 -2.14 5.84 -16.98
C TRP A 73 -3.08 5.60 -18.16
N ARG A 74 -4.28 6.19 -18.14
CA ARG A 74 -5.29 6.05 -19.20
C ARG A 74 -5.62 4.59 -19.51
N LEU A 75 -5.85 3.83 -18.44
CA LEU A 75 -6.17 2.39 -18.45
C LEU A 75 -7.58 2.13 -17.91
N GLU A 76 -8.51 3.05 -18.14
CA GLU A 76 -9.87 2.99 -17.59
C GLU A 76 -10.62 1.73 -18.02
N ASP A 77 -10.41 1.27 -19.26
CA ASP A 77 -11.07 0.09 -19.84
C ASP A 77 -10.15 -1.15 -19.90
N ALA A 78 -8.98 -1.11 -19.25
CA ALA A 78 -7.92 -2.12 -19.36
C ALA A 78 -7.53 -2.65 -17.97
N GLU A 79 -8.44 -3.39 -17.34
CA GLU A 79 -8.31 -3.83 -15.94
C GLU A 79 -7.07 -4.69 -15.69
N SER A 80 -6.77 -5.63 -16.60
CA SER A 80 -5.60 -6.49 -16.47
C SER A 80 -4.29 -5.69 -16.54
N GLU A 81 -4.21 -4.74 -17.46
CA GLU A 81 -3.08 -3.83 -17.60
C GLU A 81 -2.96 -2.89 -16.41
N PHE A 82 -4.08 -2.41 -15.85
CA PHE A 82 -4.10 -1.56 -14.67
C PHE A 82 -3.60 -2.32 -13.44
N ILE A 83 -4.06 -3.56 -13.23
CA ILE A 83 -3.58 -4.44 -12.16
C ILE A 83 -2.07 -4.64 -12.28
N LYS A 84 -1.59 -5.04 -13.48
CA LYS A 84 -0.17 -5.26 -13.71
C LYS A 84 0.67 -3.99 -13.47
N ALA A 85 0.20 -2.85 -13.96
CA ALA A 85 0.88 -1.57 -13.73
C ALA A 85 0.95 -1.21 -12.24
N THR A 86 -0.13 -1.47 -11.50
CA THR A 86 -0.21 -1.25 -10.05
C THR A 86 0.80 -2.13 -9.30
N GLU A 87 0.89 -3.42 -9.65
CA GLU A 87 1.86 -4.34 -9.06
C GLU A 87 3.31 -3.92 -9.31
N GLU A 88 3.63 -3.56 -10.55
CA GLU A 88 4.95 -3.08 -10.95
C GLU A 88 5.30 -1.76 -10.25
N PHE A 89 4.37 -0.81 -10.20
CA PHE A 89 4.56 0.50 -9.59
C PHE A 89 4.90 0.41 -8.10
N TYR A 90 4.13 -0.35 -7.31
CA TYR A 90 4.43 -0.51 -5.87
C TYR A 90 5.70 -1.32 -5.61
N THR A 91 6.03 -2.25 -6.51
CA THR A 91 7.32 -2.95 -6.46
C THR A 91 8.48 -1.98 -6.64
N GLU A 92 8.39 -1.09 -7.63
CA GLU A 92 9.41 -0.06 -7.90
C GLU A 92 9.50 1.01 -6.80
N LEU A 93 8.38 1.34 -6.15
CA LEU A 93 8.36 2.19 -4.95
C LEU A 93 8.92 1.52 -3.70
N GLY A 94 9.18 0.21 -3.73
CA GLY A 94 9.73 -0.55 -2.60
C GLY A 94 8.71 -0.88 -1.52
N TRP A 95 7.40 -0.83 -1.82
CA TRP A 95 6.35 -1.21 -0.87
C TRP A 95 6.32 -2.72 -0.62
N GLY A 96 6.81 -3.50 -1.57
CA GLY A 96 6.80 -4.95 -1.60
C GLY A 96 6.45 -5.43 -3.01
N LYS A 97 6.56 -6.74 -3.24
CA LYS A 97 6.09 -7.33 -4.50
C LYS A 97 4.63 -7.70 -4.34
N PHE A 98 3.76 -6.99 -5.05
CA PHE A 98 2.32 -7.20 -5.03
C PHE A 98 1.92 -8.32 -5.99
N SER A 99 0.88 -9.05 -5.62
CA SER A 99 0.17 -9.99 -6.49
C SER A 99 -1.32 -9.87 -6.17
N ILE A 100 -2.08 -9.34 -7.10
CA ILE A 100 -3.50 -9.02 -6.97
C ILE A 100 -4.29 -10.10 -7.70
N ASP A 101 -5.10 -10.84 -6.95
CA ASP A 101 -6.04 -11.81 -7.48
C ASP A 101 -7.46 -11.24 -7.31
N ILE A 102 -7.94 -10.62 -8.39
CA ILE A 102 -9.23 -9.94 -8.40
C ILE A 102 -10.41 -10.91 -8.37
N GLU A 103 -10.26 -12.12 -8.90
CA GLU A 103 -11.32 -13.13 -8.89
C GLU A 103 -11.61 -13.58 -7.45
N ASN A 104 -10.56 -13.74 -6.65
CA ASN A 104 -10.67 -14.12 -5.24
C ASN A 104 -10.72 -12.92 -4.27
N LEU A 105 -10.60 -11.69 -4.77
CA LEU A 105 -10.52 -10.46 -3.98
C LEU A 105 -9.42 -10.51 -2.91
N THR A 106 -8.24 -10.97 -3.31
CA THR A 106 -7.08 -11.07 -2.43
C THR A 106 -5.88 -10.32 -2.99
N ILE A 107 -5.04 -9.81 -2.08
CA ILE A 107 -3.76 -9.21 -2.42
C ILE A 107 -2.70 -9.89 -1.56
N ARG A 108 -1.65 -10.39 -2.20
CA ARG A 108 -0.44 -10.87 -1.55
C ARG A 108 0.67 -9.85 -1.69
N ILE A 109 1.43 -9.62 -0.61
CA ILE A 109 2.61 -8.75 -0.62
C ILE A 109 3.79 -9.51 -0.04
N GLU A 110 4.77 -9.81 -0.87
CA GLU A 110 6.09 -10.27 -0.43
C GLU A 110 6.96 -9.06 -0.08
N ASN A 111 7.79 -9.18 0.96
CA ASN A 111 8.69 -8.09 1.40
C ASN A 111 7.96 -6.77 1.73
N SER A 112 6.74 -6.85 2.29
CA SER A 112 5.97 -5.69 2.76
C SER A 112 6.85 -4.72 3.56
N PHE A 113 6.88 -3.45 3.16
CA PHE A 113 7.71 -2.43 3.81
C PHE A 113 7.35 -2.26 5.30
N ILE A 114 6.06 -2.43 5.66
CA ILE A 114 5.60 -2.34 7.05
C ILE A 114 6.10 -3.56 7.84
N ALA A 115 5.91 -4.76 7.30
CA ALA A 115 6.33 -5.98 8.01
C ALA A 115 7.86 -6.07 8.15
N ARG A 116 8.62 -5.57 7.17
CA ARG A 116 10.09 -5.45 7.24
C ARG A 116 10.58 -4.47 8.32
N GLY A 117 9.71 -3.63 8.86
CA GLY A 117 10.00 -2.79 10.03
C GLY A 117 10.06 -3.57 11.36
N TYR A 118 9.75 -4.86 11.35
CA TYR A 118 9.73 -5.75 12.52
C TYR A 118 10.79 -6.83 12.40
N VAL A 119 11.26 -7.35 13.54
CA VAL A 119 12.00 -8.60 13.55
C VAL A 119 11.01 -9.72 13.20
N LYS A 120 11.36 -10.56 12.21
CA LYS A 120 10.47 -11.64 11.75
C LYS A 120 10.12 -12.59 12.90
N GLY A 121 8.82 -12.79 13.14
CA GLY A 121 8.32 -13.65 14.22
C GLY A 121 8.20 -12.97 15.58
N GLU A 122 8.57 -11.70 15.70
CA GLU A 122 8.46 -10.94 16.94
C GLU A 122 7.00 -10.56 17.26
N SER A 123 6.20 -10.28 16.24
CA SER A 123 4.81 -9.88 16.44
C SER A 123 3.91 -11.09 16.66
N LYS A 124 2.98 -10.97 17.61
CA LYS A 124 1.90 -11.95 17.82
C LYS A 124 0.64 -11.66 16.99
N LYS A 125 0.56 -10.46 16.41
CA LYS A 125 -0.58 -9.98 15.61
C LYS A 125 -0.12 -9.53 14.22
N THR A 126 -1.08 -9.41 13.31
CA THR A 126 -0.91 -8.72 12.03
C THR A 126 -0.62 -7.24 12.28
N VAL A 127 0.15 -6.58 11.41
CA VAL A 127 0.66 -5.22 11.67
C VAL A 127 0.51 -4.27 10.48
N CYS A 128 0.13 -4.78 9.31
CA CYS A 128 0.07 -4.00 8.08
C CYS A 128 -1.26 -3.23 7.94
N HIS A 129 -1.78 -2.63 9.01
CA HIS A 129 -3.10 -1.96 9.02
C HIS A 129 -3.23 -0.84 7.99
N PHE A 130 -2.15 -0.07 7.75
CA PHE A 130 -2.13 0.92 6.68
C PHE A 130 -2.32 0.27 5.30
N LEU A 131 -1.67 -0.87 5.04
CA LEU A 131 -1.87 -1.60 3.79
C LEU A 131 -3.26 -2.25 3.71
N CYS A 132 -3.88 -2.63 4.83
CA CYS A 132 -5.28 -3.09 4.83
C CYS A 132 -6.21 -2.00 4.27
N GLY A 133 -6.15 -0.78 4.82
CA GLY A 133 -7.00 0.32 4.34
C GLY A 133 -6.67 0.75 2.91
N TYR A 134 -5.38 0.79 2.57
CA TYR A 134 -4.93 1.10 1.21
C TYR A 134 -5.45 0.07 0.19
N ASN A 135 -5.34 -1.21 0.51
CA ASN A 135 -5.82 -2.32 -0.31
C ASN A 135 -7.36 -2.38 -0.37
N SER A 136 -8.07 -1.97 0.70
CA SER A 136 -9.53 -1.78 0.66
C SER A 136 -9.91 -0.79 -0.45
N SER A 137 -9.22 0.35 -0.54
CA SER A 137 -9.48 1.31 -1.63
C SER A 137 -9.13 0.77 -3.01
N LEU A 138 -8.02 0.03 -3.13
CA LEU A 138 -7.60 -0.58 -4.39
C LEU A 138 -8.64 -1.57 -4.90
N ILE A 139 -9.06 -2.52 -4.07
CA ILE A 139 -10.04 -3.51 -4.47
C ILE A 139 -11.37 -2.83 -4.74
N SER A 140 -11.81 -1.88 -3.90
CA SER A 140 -13.05 -1.15 -4.12
C SER A 140 -13.12 -0.44 -5.46
N GLU A 141 -12.01 0.16 -5.89
CA GLU A 141 -11.91 0.82 -7.18
C GLU A 141 -11.90 -0.18 -8.35
N LEU A 142 -11.30 -1.36 -8.18
CA LEU A 142 -11.28 -2.39 -9.22
C LEU A 142 -12.68 -2.99 -9.44
N ILE A 143 -13.42 -3.28 -8.37
CA ILE A 143 -14.74 -3.91 -8.47
C ILE A 143 -15.92 -2.93 -8.46
N ASN A 144 -15.63 -1.62 -8.39
CA ASN A 144 -16.62 -0.55 -8.25
C ASN A 144 -17.61 -0.78 -7.09
N LYS A 145 -17.08 -1.15 -5.92
CA LYS A 145 -17.87 -1.41 -4.70
C LYS A 145 -17.03 -1.25 -3.44
N GLU A 146 -17.52 -0.47 -2.48
CA GLU A 146 -16.88 -0.35 -1.16
C GLU A 146 -16.77 -1.71 -0.45
N VAL A 147 -15.56 -2.03 -0.01
CA VAL A 147 -15.21 -3.26 0.72
C VAL A 147 -14.24 -2.94 1.84
N ASP A 148 -14.24 -3.77 2.87
CA ASP A 148 -13.20 -3.76 3.90
C ASP A 148 -12.23 -4.92 3.68
N VAL A 149 -10.99 -4.74 4.14
CA VAL A 149 -9.91 -5.70 3.93
C VAL A 149 -9.20 -6.00 5.25
N GLU A 150 -8.97 -7.29 5.53
CA GLU A 150 -8.19 -7.75 6.68
C GLU A 150 -6.89 -8.43 6.24
N GLU A 151 -5.83 -8.28 7.04
CA GLU A 151 -4.61 -9.08 6.89
C GLU A 151 -4.79 -10.44 7.59
N ARG A 152 -4.58 -11.55 6.88
CA ARG A 152 -4.69 -12.92 7.40
C ARG A 152 -3.32 -13.52 7.76
N ASN A 153 -2.35 -13.33 6.87
CA ASN A 153 -0.96 -13.73 7.06
C ASN A 153 -0.09 -12.48 7.14
N CYS A 154 0.97 -12.51 7.95
CA CYS A 154 1.87 -11.38 8.09
C CYS A 154 3.31 -11.84 8.34
N MET A 155 4.25 -11.29 7.57
CA MET A 155 5.67 -11.61 7.76
C MET A 155 6.18 -11.23 9.16
N ALA A 156 5.62 -10.21 9.80
CA ALA A 156 5.99 -9.83 11.17
C ALA A 156 5.63 -10.92 12.19
N LYS A 157 4.63 -11.76 11.91
CA LYS A 157 4.28 -12.95 12.70
C LYS A 157 5.17 -14.16 12.42
N GLY A 158 5.99 -14.10 11.38
CA GLY A 158 6.80 -15.22 10.91
C GLY A 158 6.29 -15.90 9.64
N ASP A 159 5.12 -15.49 9.12
CA ASP A 159 4.58 -16.00 7.85
C ASP A 159 5.54 -15.67 6.67
N GLN A 160 5.38 -16.36 5.54
CA GLN A 160 6.24 -16.15 4.36
C GLN A 160 5.97 -14.82 3.66
N TYR A 161 4.72 -14.40 3.61
CA TYR A 161 4.22 -13.20 2.95
C TYR A 161 3.08 -12.60 3.77
N CYS A 162 2.66 -11.39 3.39
CA CYS A 162 1.46 -10.76 3.96
C CYS A 162 0.30 -10.97 2.99
N ASP A 163 -0.79 -11.59 3.45
CA ASP A 163 -2.00 -11.83 2.63
C ASP A 163 -3.16 -11.00 3.17
N PHE A 164 -3.84 -10.32 2.25
CA PHE A 164 -4.96 -9.42 2.49
C PHE A 164 -6.18 -9.96 1.76
N ILE A 165 -7.32 -9.98 2.44
CA ILE A 165 -8.57 -10.51 1.90
C ILE A 165 -9.73 -9.56 2.20
N VAL A 166 -10.64 -9.43 1.24
CA VAL A 166 -11.91 -8.73 1.46
C VAL A 166 -12.74 -9.44 2.53
N VAL A 167 -13.29 -8.67 3.46
CA VAL A 167 -14.27 -9.12 4.44
C VAL A 167 -15.63 -8.50 4.17
N LYS A 168 -16.69 -9.24 4.49
CA LYS A 168 -18.08 -8.79 4.36
C LYS A 168 -18.54 -8.01 5.57
#